data_AF-A0AAD4KPG0-F1
#
_entry.id   AF-A0AAD4KPG0-F1
#
_cell.length_a   1.000
_cell.length_b   1.000
_cell.length_c   1.000
_cell.angle_alpha   90.00
_cell.angle_beta   90.00
_cell.angle_gamma   90.00
#
_symmetry.space_group_name_H-M   'P 1'
#
loop_
_entity.id
_entity.type
_entity.pdbx_description
1 polymer ?
#
loop_
_entity_poly.entity_id
_entity_poly.type
_entity_poly.pdbx_seq_one_letter_code
_entity_poly.pdbx_strand_id
1 'polypeptide(L)'
;MESANISEKPGPAAVEAGHGGEEDAGQNVVNTANQAPPEDWFAWLQVLGAFSLNLNTWGLMNAFGVFQTFYQLDLLASKTSSEISWIGSTQSFLMFLVSVFAGPIVDAGHLRPLLAVGSLLTVLGMFMTSLCTAFWQVFLAQAVAMGLGFGCLYVPAPTVVSQYFHASTALAMGASSAGSALGGIIYPIIFTHLQPRIGFGWATRVIAFIVLATLLPVLFIMKTRAAPTSKYTLLDKSAFRDTPYLLLNLGLVFGFMGFYVIFYYIQLYALQETSLSAPLQGYLLVVINASSLLGRLVPGYYADMIGSINMQTAVALVGGILTFCLVVIKNAAGLVVFCVLYGFCAGAFMGLPAAGVVSLSLEKKSMIGTRLGMTLATVGCGVLVSNPIAGAILNGRGGWIGLIVWCGVLLMASCASMAASRVAKVGFSWKGVI
;
A
#
# COMPACT_ATOMS: atom_id res chain seq x y z
N MET A 1 24.11 -50.32 76.07
CA MET A 1 23.61 -49.57 74.91
C MET A 1 24.85 -49.07 74.17
N GLU A 2 25.60 -49.97 73.53
CA GLU A 2 25.44 -50.35 72.09
C GLU A 2 25.53 -49.10 71.20
N SER A 3 26.48 -48.91 70.27
CA SER A 3 27.57 -49.73 69.69
C SER A 3 28.39 -48.77 68.78
N ALA A 4 29.71 -48.56 68.97
CA ALA A 4 30.87 -49.09 68.18
C ALA A 4 30.57 -49.36 66.68
N ASN A 5 31.27 -48.85 65.65
CA ASN A 5 32.70 -48.95 65.23
C ASN A 5 32.98 -47.87 64.14
N ILE A 6 34.05 -47.04 64.10
CA ILE A 6 35.50 -47.24 63.87
C ILE A 6 35.90 -47.91 62.54
N SER A 7 36.64 -47.16 61.70
CA SER A 7 37.88 -47.50 60.94
C SER A 7 37.90 -46.77 59.57
N GLU A 8 38.93 -46.14 58.98
CA GLU A 8 40.34 -45.81 59.27
C GLU A 8 40.80 -44.74 58.23
N LYS A 9 41.89 -44.01 58.51
CA LYS A 9 42.63 -43.06 57.64
C LYS A 9 43.65 -43.81 56.75
N PRO A 10 44.22 -43.28 55.62
CA PRO A 10 45.18 -42.15 55.62
C PRO A 10 45.21 -41.23 54.36
N GLY A 11 45.96 -40.11 54.43
CA GLY A 11 46.24 -39.19 53.30
C GLY A 11 47.15 -39.80 52.22
N PRO A 12 47.53 -39.08 51.12
CA PRO A 12 48.20 -37.77 51.18
C PRO A 12 47.80 -36.76 50.08
N ALA A 13 48.43 -35.58 50.13
CA ALA A 13 48.35 -34.49 49.17
C ALA A 13 48.79 -34.89 47.74
N ALA A 14 48.11 -34.35 46.72
CA ALA A 14 48.70 -33.89 45.46
C ALA A 14 47.69 -33.10 44.62
N VAL A 15 48.03 -31.82 44.38
CA VAL A 15 47.89 -31.05 43.13
C VAL A 15 46.57 -31.14 42.35
N GLU A 16 45.80 -30.05 42.32
CA GLU A 16 45.37 -29.48 41.03
C GLU A 16 45.05 -27.98 41.15
N ALA A 17 45.77 -27.22 40.33
CA ALA A 17 45.69 -25.77 40.20
C ALA A 17 44.41 -25.37 39.48
N GLY A 18 43.84 -24.25 39.91
CA GLY A 18 42.53 -23.78 39.44
C GLY A 18 42.47 -23.41 37.97
N HIS A 19 41.27 -23.54 37.41
CA HIS A 19 40.78 -22.79 36.24
C HIS A 19 39.34 -22.36 36.56
N GLY A 20 39.21 -21.20 37.22
CA GLY A 20 37.98 -20.40 37.16
C GLY A 20 38.16 -19.38 36.05
N GLY A 21 37.30 -19.39 35.02
CA GLY A 21 37.32 -18.32 34.03
C GLY A 21 36.55 -18.49 32.72
N GLU A 22 36.09 -19.68 32.32
CA GLU A 22 35.58 -19.85 30.94
C GLU A 22 34.08 -20.16 30.78
N GLU A 23 33.35 -20.54 31.83
CA GLU A 23 31.93 -20.93 31.66
C GLU A 23 30.93 -19.74 31.63
N ASP A 24 31.30 -18.56 32.15
CA ASP A 24 30.37 -17.41 32.27
C ASP A 24 30.35 -16.49 31.03
N ALA A 25 31.30 -16.65 30.11
CA ALA A 25 31.34 -15.90 28.85
C ALA A 25 30.43 -16.50 27.76
N GLY A 26 30.18 -17.81 27.79
CA GLY A 26 29.37 -18.52 26.79
C GLY A 26 27.87 -18.28 26.95
N GLN A 27 27.38 -18.14 28.18
CA GLN A 27 25.94 -17.96 28.44
C GLN A 27 25.44 -16.53 28.21
N ASN A 28 26.31 -15.52 28.33
CA ASN A 28 25.95 -14.13 28.05
C ASN A 28 25.86 -13.78 26.55
N VAL A 29 26.55 -14.54 25.68
CA VAL A 29 26.50 -14.35 24.22
C VAL A 29 25.24 -14.96 23.60
N VAL A 30 24.66 -16.00 24.22
CA VAL A 30 23.44 -16.66 23.72
C VAL A 30 22.17 -15.86 24.07
N ASN A 31 22.18 -15.09 25.16
CA ASN A 31 21.01 -14.29 25.60
C ASN A 31 20.81 -12.97 24.82
N THR A 32 21.82 -12.46 24.13
CA THR A 32 21.70 -11.20 23.36
C THR A 32 21.14 -11.40 21.95
N ALA A 33 21.20 -12.62 21.40
CA ALA A 33 20.67 -12.93 20.06
C ALA A 33 19.13 -13.07 20.01
N ASN A 34 18.47 -13.10 21.17
CA ASN A 34 17.02 -13.35 21.29
C ASN A 34 16.23 -12.18 21.90
N GLN A 35 16.88 -11.04 22.14
CA GLN A 35 16.17 -9.83 22.57
C GLN A 35 15.61 -9.12 21.35
N ALA A 36 14.28 -8.95 21.35
CA ALA A 36 13.60 -8.15 20.34
C ALA A 36 14.30 -6.77 20.27
N PRO A 37 14.62 -6.28 19.05
CA PRO A 37 15.28 -5.01 18.89
C PRO A 37 14.59 -3.90 19.69
N PRO A 38 15.36 -3.01 20.37
CA PRO A 38 14.75 -1.88 21.06
C PRO A 38 14.01 -1.00 20.05
N GLU A 39 12.76 -0.67 20.36
CA GLU A 39 11.90 0.26 19.60
C GLU A 39 12.32 1.72 19.90
N ASP A 40 13.60 2.00 19.68
CA ASP A 40 14.27 3.26 20.00
C ASP A 40 14.01 4.37 18.97
N TRP A 41 14.56 5.56 19.20
CA TRP A 41 14.42 6.69 18.28
C TRP A 41 14.92 6.35 16.86
N PHE A 42 15.89 5.44 16.73
CA PHE A 42 16.42 5.00 15.44
C PHE A 42 15.42 4.10 14.69
N ALA A 43 14.66 3.26 15.41
CA ALA A 43 13.52 2.54 14.84
C ALA A 43 12.45 3.52 14.30
N TRP A 44 12.14 4.58 15.04
CA TRP A 44 11.20 5.61 14.59
C TRP A 44 11.70 6.44 13.40
N LEU A 45 13.02 6.58 13.22
CA LEU A 45 13.57 7.13 11.98
C LEU A 45 13.27 6.25 10.76
N GLN A 46 13.21 4.92 10.92
CA GLN A 46 12.82 4.03 9.82
C GLN A 46 11.35 4.23 9.46
N VAL A 47 10.48 4.47 10.45
CA VAL A 47 9.06 4.85 10.24
C VAL A 47 8.97 6.15 9.47
N LEU A 48 9.77 7.16 9.81
CA LEU A 48 9.82 8.43 9.08
C LEU A 48 10.31 8.23 7.63
N GLY A 49 11.30 7.36 7.41
CA GLY A 49 11.75 6.98 6.07
C GLY A 49 10.63 6.34 5.25
N ALA A 50 9.96 5.34 5.82
CA ALA A 50 8.82 4.67 5.20
C ALA A 50 7.62 5.61 4.99
N PHE A 51 7.42 6.58 5.87
CA PHE A 51 6.43 7.65 5.70
C PHE A 51 6.72 8.47 4.45
N SER A 52 7.97 8.92 4.27
CA SER A 52 8.40 9.65 3.08
C SER A 52 8.26 8.81 1.80
N LEU A 53 8.55 7.51 1.85
CA LEU A 53 8.32 6.61 0.71
C LEU A 53 6.84 6.50 0.36
N ASN A 54 5.95 6.31 1.34
CA ASN A 54 4.52 6.23 1.12
C ASN A 54 3.92 7.56 0.61
N LEU A 55 4.43 8.69 1.12
CA LEU A 55 4.06 10.02 0.66
C LEU A 55 4.36 10.21 -0.83
N ASN A 56 5.51 9.72 -1.30
CA ASN A 56 5.95 9.91 -2.69
C ASN A 56 5.53 8.80 -3.66
N THR A 57 4.95 7.71 -3.18
CA THR A 57 4.41 6.64 -4.04
C THR A 57 2.90 6.75 -4.11
N TRP A 58 2.21 6.26 -3.06
CA TRP A 58 0.76 6.31 -2.96
C TRP A 58 0.20 7.74 -2.92
N GLY A 59 0.89 8.67 -2.27
CA GLY A 59 0.42 10.06 -2.23
C GLY A 59 0.39 10.71 -3.62
N LEU A 60 1.42 10.49 -4.45
CA LEU A 60 1.44 10.96 -5.83
C LEU A 60 0.44 10.22 -6.71
N MET A 61 0.26 8.90 -6.52
CA MET A 61 -0.79 8.13 -7.22
C MET A 61 -2.18 8.67 -6.89
N ASN A 62 -2.47 8.90 -5.62
CA ASN A 62 -3.75 9.45 -5.18
C ASN A 62 -3.98 10.87 -5.70
N ALA A 63 -2.92 11.63 -5.97
CA ALA A 63 -3.01 12.97 -6.54
C ALA A 63 -3.32 12.97 -8.05
N PHE A 64 -3.27 11.82 -8.72
CA PHE A 64 -3.47 11.72 -10.17
C PHE A 64 -4.83 12.26 -10.64
N GLY A 65 -5.88 12.20 -9.82
CA GLY A 65 -7.20 12.75 -10.18
C GLY A 65 -7.19 14.23 -10.58
N VAL A 66 -6.31 15.04 -9.97
CA VAL A 66 -6.15 16.45 -10.36
C VAL A 66 -5.45 16.58 -11.70
N PHE A 67 -4.42 15.75 -11.96
CA PHE A 67 -3.74 15.70 -13.26
C PHE A 67 -4.68 15.20 -14.36
N GLN A 68 -5.48 14.17 -14.09
CA GLN A 68 -6.50 13.66 -15.00
C GLN A 68 -7.45 14.78 -15.45
N THR A 69 -7.96 15.55 -14.48
CA THR A 69 -8.86 16.68 -14.76
C THR A 69 -8.15 17.75 -15.58
N PHE A 70 -6.93 18.15 -15.20
CA PHE A 70 -6.15 19.16 -15.93
C PHE A 70 -5.80 18.72 -17.36
N TYR A 71 -5.39 17.47 -17.55
CA TYR A 71 -5.08 16.92 -18.87
C TYR A 71 -6.31 16.89 -19.76
N GLN A 72 -7.47 16.52 -19.22
CA GLN A 72 -8.71 16.46 -19.99
C GLN A 72 -9.23 17.84 -20.39
N LEU A 73 -9.02 18.86 -19.55
CA LEU A 73 -9.56 20.20 -19.78
C LEU A 73 -8.60 21.14 -20.52
N ASP A 74 -7.29 20.94 -20.40
CA ASP A 74 -6.27 21.88 -20.89
C ASP A 74 -5.21 21.18 -21.75
N LEU A 75 -4.24 20.49 -21.14
CA LEU A 75 -3.03 20.01 -21.83
C LEU A 75 -3.30 18.98 -22.96
N LEU A 76 -4.26 18.09 -22.76
CA LEU A 76 -4.57 16.97 -23.64
C LEU A 76 -6.05 16.97 -24.04
N ALA A 77 -6.65 18.15 -24.23
CA ALA A 77 -8.07 18.31 -24.54
C ALA A 77 -8.54 17.58 -25.81
N SER A 78 -7.62 17.22 -26.71
CA SER A 78 -7.89 16.41 -27.91
C SER A 78 -7.99 14.90 -27.65
N LYS A 79 -7.64 14.45 -26.45
CA LYS A 79 -7.64 13.04 -26.04
C LYS A 79 -8.88 12.70 -25.24
N THR A 80 -9.33 11.46 -25.40
CA THR A 80 -10.47 10.95 -24.65
C THR A 80 -10.10 10.70 -23.18
N SER A 81 -11.09 10.77 -22.28
CA SER A 81 -10.92 10.43 -20.86
C SER A 81 -10.28 9.05 -20.65
N SER A 82 -10.59 8.09 -21.53
CA SER A 82 -10.02 6.73 -21.53
C SER A 82 -8.52 6.73 -21.88
N GLU A 83 -8.12 7.44 -22.94
CA GLU A 83 -6.72 7.57 -23.34
C GLU A 83 -5.87 8.20 -22.22
N ILE A 84 -6.35 9.28 -21.60
CA ILE A 84 -5.62 9.97 -20.52
C ILE A 84 -5.48 9.05 -19.28
N SER A 85 -6.53 8.29 -18.97
CA SER A 85 -6.54 7.41 -17.79
C SER A 85 -5.51 6.29 -17.86
N TRP A 86 -5.05 5.90 -19.06
CA TRP A 86 -3.94 4.96 -19.21
C TRP A 86 -2.66 5.43 -18.54
N ILE A 87 -2.44 6.75 -18.40
CA ILE A 87 -1.25 7.29 -17.72
C ILE A 87 -1.24 6.85 -16.25
N GLY A 88 -2.29 7.18 -15.50
CA GLY A 88 -2.37 6.85 -14.07
C GLY A 88 -2.57 5.35 -13.81
N SER A 89 -3.31 4.64 -14.66
CA SER A 89 -3.47 3.18 -14.54
C SER A 89 -2.17 2.42 -14.80
N THR A 90 -1.39 2.83 -15.81
CA THR A 90 -0.07 2.23 -16.09
C THR A 90 0.91 2.53 -14.97
N GLN A 91 0.88 3.75 -14.41
CA GLN A 91 1.68 4.10 -13.24
C GLN A 91 1.41 3.16 -12.05
N SER A 92 0.13 2.93 -11.74
CA SER A 92 -0.31 2.03 -10.67
C SER A 92 0.08 0.57 -10.94
N PHE A 93 -0.11 0.12 -12.18
CA PHE A 93 0.27 -1.21 -12.62
C PHE A 93 1.78 -1.48 -12.46
N LEU A 94 2.62 -0.55 -12.93
CA LEU A 94 4.06 -0.69 -12.83
C LEU A 94 4.54 -0.67 -11.39
N MET A 95 3.91 0.12 -10.52
CA MET A 95 4.19 0.06 -9.08
C MET A 95 4.01 -1.37 -8.57
N PHE A 96 2.87 -2.00 -8.83
CA PHE A 96 2.59 -3.36 -8.36
C PHE A 96 3.44 -4.43 -9.04
N LEU A 97 3.67 -4.33 -10.35
CA LEU A 97 4.45 -5.31 -11.10
C LEU A 97 5.92 -5.31 -10.68
N VAL A 98 6.53 -4.13 -10.60
CA VAL A 98 7.94 -3.99 -10.22
C VAL A 98 8.15 -4.38 -8.75
N SER A 99 7.16 -4.16 -7.90
CA SER A 99 7.18 -4.57 -6.49
C SER A 99 7.43 -6.08 -6.29
N VAL A 100 7.00 -6.92 -7.24
CA VAL A 100 7.28 -8.37 -7.21
C VAL A 100 8.77 -8.66 -7.23
N PHE A 101 9.56 -7.84 -7.92
CA PHE A 101 11.00 -7.96 -8.02
C PHE A 101 11.73 -7.17 -6.94
N ALA A 102 11.14 -6.09 -6.44
CA ALA A 102 11.70 -5.25 -5.38
C ALA A 102 11.93 -6.04 -4.08
N GLY A 103 10.99 -6.88 -3.65
CA GLY A 103 11.12 -7.71 -2.46
C GLY A 103 12.39 -8.57 -2.45
N PRO A 104 12.59 -9.44 -3.47
CA PRO A 104 13.81 -10.24 -3.63
C PRO A 104 15.10 -9.44 -3.59
N ILE A 105 15.11 -8.24 -4.18
CA ILE A 105 16.27 -7.36 -4.22
C ILE A 105 16.59 -6.83 -2.82
N VAL A 106 15.57 -6.46 -2.04
CA VAL A 106 15.74 -6.07 -0.63
C VAL A 106 16.26 -7.24 0.20
N ASP A 107 15.68 -8.43 0.03
CA ASP A 107 16.07 -9.64 0.75
C ASP A 107 17.51 -10.08 0.41
N ALA A 108 17.97 -9.82 -0.81
CA ALA A 108 19.37 -10.02 -1.22
C ALA A 108 20.35 -8.98 -0.64
N GLY A 109 19.86 -7.99 0.13
CA GLY A 109 20.66 -6.96 0.79
C GLY A 109 20.87 -5.69 -0.04
N HIS A 110 20.19 -5.54 -1.18
CA HIS A 110 20.36 -4.39 -2.08
C HIS A 110 19.33 -3.27 -1.84
N LEU A 111 19.02 -2.98 -0.58
CA LEU A 111 18.06 -1.94 -0.19
C LEU A 111 18.45 -0.54 -0.72
N ARG A 112 19.67 -0.07 -0.44
CA ARG A 112 20.09 1.29 -0.79
C ARG A 112 20.15 1.54 -2.31
N PRO A 113 20.73 0.65 -3.13
CA PRO A 113 20.67 0.79 -4.59
C PRO A 113 19.24 0.84 -5.10
N LEU A 114 18.34 0.00 -4.57
CA LEU A 114 16.93 -0.02 -4.97
C LEU A 114 16.22 1.31 -4.62
N LEU A 115 16.46 1.84 -3.42
CA LEU A 115 15.92 3.15 -3.01
C LEU A 115 16.48 4.29 -3.86
N ALA A 116 17.77 4.24 -4.21
CA ALA A 116 18.40 5.26 -5.05
C ALA A 116 17.82 5.27 -6.47
N VAL A 117 17.69 4.10 -7.10
CA VAL A 117 17.07 3.95 -8.43
C VAL A 117 15.61 4.39 -8.39
N GLY A 118 14.84 3.93 -7.39
CA GLY A 118 13.45 4.30 -7.24
C GLY A 118 13.25 5.81 -7.08
N SER A 119 14.05 6.43 -6.20
CA SER A 119 13.98 7.87 -5.94
C SER A 119 14.38 8.69 -7.17
N LEU A 120 15.45 8.28 -7.87
CA LEU A 120 15.89 8.94 -9.09
C LEU A 120 14.79 8.90 -10.16
N LEU A 121 14.20 7.73 -10.40
CA LEU A 121 13.14 7.57 -11.41
C LEU A 121 11.88 8.38 -11.07
N THR A 122 11.48 8.40 -9.80
CA THR A 122 10.32 9.19 -9.35
C THR A 122 10.56 10.70 -9.48
N VAL A 123 11.73 11.20 -9.04
CA VAL A 123 12.08 12.62 -9.15
C VAL A 123 12.25 13.03 -10.61
N LEU A 124 13.00 12.25 -11.39
CA LEU A 124 13.24 12.49 -12.81
C LEU A 124 11.91 12.48 -13.58
N GLY A 125 11.07 11.48 -13.35
CA GLY A 125 9.75 11.39 -13.97
C GLY A 125 8.92 12.64 -13.72
N MET A 126 8.84 13.12 -12.47
CA MET A 126 8.08 14.31 -12.13
C MET A 126 8.66 15.60 -12.76
N PHE A 127 10.00 15.75 -12.80
CA PHE A 127 10.62 16.87 -13.50
C PHE A 127 10.38 16.81 -15.01
N MET A 128 10.45 15.63 -15.62
CA MET A 128 10.18 15.46 -17.05
C MET A 128 8.71 15.74 -17.37
N THR A 129 7.77 15.35 -16.49
CA THR A 129 6.34 15.69 -16.63
C THR A 129 6.13 17.21 -16.73
N SER A 130 6.93 18.01 -16.01
CA SER A 130 6.83 19.48 -16.07
C SER A 130 7.16 20.10 -17.44
N LEU A 131 7.83 19.36 -18.31
CA LEU A 131 8.25 19.79 -19.65
C LEU A 131 7.34 19.24 -20.76
N CYS A 132 6.38 18.38 -20.40
CA CYS A 132 5.58 17.65 -21.38
C CYS A 132 4.50 18.55 -22.00
N THR A 133 4.35 18.44 -23.31
CA THR A 133 3.31 19.09 -24.10
C THR A 133 2.45 18.10 -24.88
N ALA A 134 2.86 16.84 -24.99
CA ALA A 134 2.17 15.80 -25.73
C ALA A 134 1.92 14.54 -24.89
N PHE A 135 0.86 13.79 -25.24
CA PHE A 135 0.44 12.58 -24.53
C PHE A 135 1.57 11.58 -24.32
N TRP A 136 2.34 11.25 -25.36
CA TRP A 136 3.40 10.25 -25.27
C TRP A 136 4.52 10.67 -24.31
N GLN A 137 4.79 11.98 -24.20
CA GLN A 137 5.80 12.51 -23.27
C GLN A 137 5.33 12.33 -21.83
N VAL A 138 4.06 12.70 -21.56
CA VAL A 138 3.45 12.51 -20.24
C VAL A 138 3.40 11.02 -19.89
N PHE A 139 3.06 10.16 -20.85
CA PHE A 139 3.03 8.71 -20.64
C PHE A 139 4.39 8.14 -20.25
N LEU A 140 5.46 8.51 -20.94
CA LEU A 140 6.82 8.04 -20.60
C LEU A 140 7.31 8.61 -19.26
N ALA A 141 7.10 9.91 -19.02
CA ALA A 141 7.60 10.57 -17.81
C ALA A 141 6.79 10.18 -16.55
N GLN A 142 5.47 10.29 -16.61
CA GLN A 142 4.60 10.10 -15.45
C GLN A 142 4.17 8.65 -15.28
N ALA A 143 3.82 7.94 -16.35
CA ALA A 143 3.36 6.57 -16.23
C ALA A 143 4.53 5.60 -16.05
N VAL A 144 5.47 5.61 -17.01
CA VAL A 144 6.57 4.64 -17.04
C VAL A 144 7.65 4.97 -16.02
N ALA A 145 8.30 6.13 -16.12
CA ALA A 145 9.43 6.45 -15.24
C ALA A 145 9.02 6.52 -13.77
N MET A 146 7.97 7.26 -13.42
CA MET A 146 7.51 7.30 -12.02
C MET A 146 6.92 5.95 -11.56
N GLY A 147 6.19 5.21 -12.41
CA GLY A 147 5.62 3.91 -12.03
C GLY A 147 6.69 2.86 -11.72
N LEU A 148 7.76 2.81 -12.51
CA LEU A 148 8.95 2.00 -12.21
C LEU A 148 9.60 2.43 -10.89
N GLY A 149 9.74 3.75 -10.69
CA GLY A 149 10.25 4.32 -9.44
C GLY A 149 9.43 3.91 -8.23
N PHE A 150 8.10 3.99 -8.33
CA PHE A 150 7.18 3.62 -7.27
C PHE A 150 7.31 2.16 -6.87
N GLY A 151 7.43 1.24 -7.84
CA GLY A 151 7.57 -0.17 -7.52
C GLY A 151 8.90 -0.51 -6.84
N CYS A 152 9.97 0.23 -7.13
CA CYS A 152 11.22 0.10 -6.38
C CYS A 152 11.11 0.60 -4.93
N LEU A 153 10.25 1.58 -4.66
CA LEU A 153 10.10 2.23 -3.34
C LEU A 153 9.01 1.61 -2.46
N TYR A 154 7.97 1.01 -3.07
CA TYR A 154 6.78 0.56 -2.35
C TYR A 154 7.08 -0.57 -1.35
N VAL A 155 7.73 -1.65 -1.77
CA VAL A 155 8.00 -2.82 -0.91
C VAL A 155 9.03 -2.53 0.20
N PRO A 156 10.13 -1.80 -0.04
CA PRO A 156 11.07 -1.45 1.02
C PRO A 156 10.46 -0.79 2.26
N ALA A 157 9.43 0.04 2.09
CA ALA A 157 8.81 0.78 3.18
C ALA A 157 8.26 -0.14 4.30
N PRO A 158 7.28 -1.03 4.04
CA PRO A 158 6.79 -1.96 5.05
C PRO A 158 7.85 -3.00 5.45
N THR A 159 8.71 -3.46 4.52
CA THR A 159 9.73 -4.47 4.82
C THR A 159 10.74 -3.98 5.85
N VAL A 160 11.20 -2.74 5.77
CA VAL A 160 12.15 -2.20 6.76
C VAL A 160 11.44 -1.96 8.09
N VAL A 161 10.22 -1.40 8.09
CA VAL A 161 9.49 -1.14 9.35
C VAL A 161 9.22 -2.42 10.13
N SER A 162 8.83 -3.52 9.47
CA SER A 162 8.55 -4.79 10.16
C SER A 162 9.77 -5.43 10.81
N GLN A 163 10.99 -5.08 10.39
CA GLN A 163 12.24 -5.59 10.97
C GLN A 163 12.66 -4.86 12.25
N TYR A 164 12.10 -3.68 12.52
CA TYR A 164 12.47 -2.86 13.68
C TYR A 164 11.46 -2.93 14.82
N PHE A 165 10.22 -3.33 14.54
CA PHE A 165 9.13 -3.32 15.48
C PHE A 165 8.53 -4.72 15.63
N HIS A 166 8.28 -5.13 16.87
CA HIS A 166 7.63 -6.41 17.20
C HIS A 166 6.34 -6.21 17.98
N ALA A 167 6.38 -5.41 19.04
CA ALA A 167 5.21 -5.16 19.88
C ALA A 167 4.32 -4.07 19.30
N SER A 168 4.92 -3.03 18.71
CA SER A 168 4.19 -1.89 18.13
C SER A 168 4.20 -1.86 16.60
N THR A 169 4.38 -3.00 15.94
CA THR A 169 4.44 -3.11 14.46
C THR A 169 3.22 -2.50 13.78
N ALA A 170 2.01 -2.73 14.31
CA ALA A 170 0.78 -2.16 13.76
C ALA A 170 0.77 -0.63 13.82
N LEU A 171 1.22 -0.04 14.94
CA LEU A 171 1.34 1.41 15.10
C LEU A 171 2.39 1.99 14.14
N ALA A 172 3.56 1.36 14.04
CA ALA A 172 4.63 1.79 13.15
C ALA A 172 4.24 1.70 11.66
N MET A 173 3.56 0.62 11.27
CA MET A 173 2.98 0.46 9.92
C MET A 173 1.90 1.50 9.64
N GLY A 174 0.99 1.74 10.60
CA GLY A 174 -0.04 2.78 10.47
C GLY A 174 0.55 4.18 10.33
N ALA A 175 1.54 4.51 11.17
CA ALA A 175 2.25 5.80 11.13
C ALA A 175 2.97 6.00 9.80
N SER A 176 3.68 5.00 9.28
CA SER A 176 4.31 5.09 7.95
C SER A 176 3.29 5.18 6.81
N SER A 177 2.18 4.44 6.89
CA SER A 177 1.10 4.49 5.89
C SER A 177 0.40 5.86 5.86
N ALA A 178 0.39 6.62 6.96
CA ALA A 178 -0.17 7.97 7.00
C ALA A 178 0.47 8.92 5.96
N GLY A 179 1.70 8.65 5.54
CA GLY A 179 2.37 9.39 4.47
C GLY A 179 1.59 9.38 3.16
N SER A 180 0.96 8.25 2.80
CA SER A 180 0.10 8.12 1.62
C SER A 180 -1.05 9.12 1.65
N ALA A 181 -1.78 9.18 2.77
CA ALA A 181 -2.92 10.07 2.92
C ALA A 181 -2.47 11.53 2.88
N LEU A 182 -1.38 11.86 3.59
CA LEU A 182 -0.85 13.22 3.59
C LEU A 182 -0.38 13.67 2.20
N GLY A 183 0.30 12.82 1.44
CA GLY A 183 0.68 13.12 0.06
C GLY A 183 -0.54 13.33 -0.85
N GLY A 184 -1.59 12.51 -0.68
CA GLY A 184 -2.87 12.67 -1.37
C GLY A 184 -3.66 13.92 -0.97
N ILE A 185 -3.27 14.61 0.11
CA ILE A 185 -3.81 15.92 0.53
C ILE A 185 -2.93 17.04 -0.02
N ILE A 186 -1.61 16.98 0.22
CA ILE A 186 -0.66 18.04 -0.09
C ILE A 186 -0.54 18.25 -1.61
N TYR A 187 -0.33 17.19 -2.39
CA TYR A 187 -0.03 17.34 -3.82
C TYR A 187 -1.20 17.91 -4.64
N PRO A 188 -2.46 17.45 -4.45
CA PRO A 188 -3.62 18.09 -5.08
C PRO A 188 -3.74 19.58 -4.76
N ILE A 189 -3.59 19.95 -3.48
CA ILE A 189 -3.70 21.35 -3.05
C ILE A 189 -2.63 22.21 -3.72
N ILE A 190 -1.38 21.75 -3.70
CA ILE A 190 -0.27 22.46 -4.34
C ILE A 190 -0.56 22.65 -5.83
N PHE A 191 -0.98 21.59 -6.54
CA PHE A 191 -1.25 21.69 -7.96
C PHE A 191 -2.42 22.62 -8.27
N THR A 192 -3.58 22.44 -7.62
CA THR A 192 -4.79 23.24 -7.87
C THR A 192 -4.59 24.73 -7.58
N HIS A 193 -3.78 25.10 -6.58
CA HIS A 193 -3.52 26.51 -6.24
C HIS A 193 -2.40 27.14 -7.06
N LEU A 194 -1.35 26.39 -7.40
CA LEU A 194 -0.21 26.93 -8.13
C LEU A 194 -0.39 26.88 -9.65
N GLN A 195 -1.01 25.84 -10.20
CA GLN A 195 -1.16 25.68 -11.66
C GLN A 195 -1.81 26.91 -12.31
N PRO A 196 -2.89 27.52 -11.77
CA PRO A 196 -3.49 28.72 -12.36
C PRO A 196 -2.63 29.99 -12.23
N ARG A 197 -1.70 30.03 -11.27
CA ARG A 197 -0.91 31.23 -10.95
C ARG A 197 0.45 31.27 -11.63
N ILE A 198 1.13 30.12 -11.71
CA ILE A 198 2.51 30.00 -12.21
C ILE A 198 2.63 29.02 -13.38
N GLY A 199 1.51 28.45 -13.84
CA GLY A 199 1.45 27.52 -14.96
C GLY A 199 1.80 26.08 -14.58
N PHE A 200 1.47 25.15 -15.49
CA PHE A 200 1.66 23.71 -15.31
C PHE A 200 3.11 23.31 -15.01
N GLY A 201 4.06 23.84 -15.79
CA GLY A 201 5.47 23.46 -15.66
C GLY A 201 6.05 23.81 -14.29
N TRP A 202 5.85 25.04 -13.81
CA TRP A 202 6.36 25.43 -12.50
C TRP A 202 5.60 24.79 -11.33
N ALA A 203 4.27 24.65 -11.42
CA ALA A 203 3.51 23.94 -10.39
C ALA A 203 3.99 22.48 -10.23
N THR A 204 4.25 21.80 -11.35
CA THR A 204 4.77 20.42 -11.37
C THR A 204 6.20 20.35 -10.82
N ARG A 205 7.06 21.35 -11.10
CA ARG A 205 8.42 21.42 -10.54
C ARG A 205 8.41 21.63 -9.03
N VAL A 206 7.50 22.45 -8.50
CA VAL A 206 7.35 22.63 -7.04
C VAL A 206 7.06 21.28 -6.37
N ILE A 207 6.16 20.47 -6.95
CA ILE A 207 5.93 19.11 -6.48
C ILE A 207 7.20 18.26 -6.60
N ALA A 208 7.91 18.31 -7.72
CA ALA A 208 9.16 17.56 -7.90
C ALA A 208 10.25 17.93 -6.87
N PHE A 209 10.36 19.20 -6.49
CA PHE A 209 11.28 19.64 -5.44
C PHE A 209 10.90 19.10 -4.07
N ILE A 210 9.60 19.03 -3.74
CA ILE A 210 9.12 18.43 -2.49
C ILE A 210 9.40 16.92 -2.47
N VAL A 211 9.16 16.24 -3.58
CA VAL A 211 9.47 14.82 -3.75
C VAL A 211 10.97 14.57 -3.56
N LEU A 212 11.83 15.39 -4.18
CA LEU A 212 13.29 15.32 -4.00
C LEU A 212 13.69 15.55 -2.54
N ALA A 213 13.17 16.62 -1.91
CA ALA A 213 13.51 16.98 -0.53
C ALA A 213 13.09 15.91 0.48
N THR A 214 11.99 15.20 0.22
CA THR A 214 11.47 14.14 1.10
C THR A 214 12.09 12.78 0.85
N LEU A 215 12.53 12.47 -0.37
CA LEU A 215 13.21 11.20 -0.72
C LEU A 215 14.72 11.24 -0.45
N LEU A 216 15.38 12.40 -0.51
CA LEU A 216 16.83 12.48 -0.29
C LEU A 216 17.26 11.96 1.10
N PRO A 217 16.61 12.33 2.22
CA PRO A 217 16.98 11.81 3.54
C PRO A 217 16.81 10.29 3.66
N VAL A 218 15.84 9.72 2.93
CA VAL A 218 15.54 8.29 2.96
C VAL A 218 16.75 7.44 2.57
N LEU A 219 17.54 7.92 1.59
CA LEU A 219 18.74 7.23 1.11
C LEU A 219 19.82 7.05 2.20
N PHE A 220 19.85 7.95 3.18
CA PHE A 220 20.81 7.93 4.28
C PHE A 220 20.25 7.25 5.53
N ILE A 221 18.94 7.41 5.79
CA ILE A 221 18.28 6.95 7.01
C ILE A 221 17.91 5.46 6.95
N MET A 222 17.36 4.98 5.82
CA MET A 222 16.78 3.64 5.77
C MET A 222 17.83 2.52 5.73
N LYS A 223 17.67 1.53 6.61
CA LYS A 223 18.60 0.41 6.75
C LYS A 223 17.90 -0.90 7.11
N THR A 224 18.20 -1.98 6.39
CA THR A 224 17.73 -3.33 6.72
C THR A 224 18.45 -3.88 7.96
N ARG A 225 17.72 -4.60 8.82
CA ARG A 225 18.27 -5.40 9.94
C ARG A 225 18.35 -6.89 9.59
N ALA A 226 17.56 -7.36 8.62
CA ALA A 226 17.58 -8.75 8.21
C ALA A 226 18.91 -9.13 7.52
N ALA A 227 19.43 -10.30 7.86
CA ALA A 227 20.57 -10.88 7.16
C ALA A 227 20.18 -11.17 5.70
N PRO A 228 21.06 -10.91 4.71
CA PRO A 228 20.76 -11.18 3.32
C PRO A 228 20.43 -12.66 3.07
N THR A 229 19.32 -12.93 2.39
CA THR A 229 18.92 -14.28 2.00
C THR A 229 18.95 -14.42 0.49
N SER A 230 19.64 -15.46 -0.02
CA SER A 230 19.84 -15.68 -1.45
C SER A 230 18.75 -16.53 -2.12
N LYS A 231 17.83 -17.13 -1.36
CA LYS A 231 16.83 -18.06 -1.90
C LYS A 231 15.46 -17.40 -1.95
N TYR A 232 15.06 -16.98 -3.15
CA TYR A 232 13.71 -16.46 -3.40
C TYR A 232 13.07 -17.19 -4.59
N THR A 233 11.79 -17.50 -4.46
CA THR A 233 10.97 -18.07 -5.54
C THR A 233 9.95 -17.04 -5.99
N LEU A 234 9.95 -16.66 -7.27
CA LEU A 234 9.01 -15.68 -7.82
C LEU A 234 7.59 -16.23 -8.03
N LEU A 235 7.44 -17.56 -8.07
CA LEU A 235 6.17 -18.18 -8.41
C LEU A 235 5.86 -19.39 -7.52
N ASP A 236 4.76 -19.31 -6.77
CA ASP A 236 4.17 -20.47 -6.10
C ASP A 236 3.15 -21.14 -7.03
N LYS A 237 3.57 -22.22 -7.71
CA LYS A 237 2.66 -22.98 -8.59
C LYS A 237 1.45 -23.56 -7.85
N SER A 238 1.56 -23.78 -6.54
CA SER A 238 0.45 -24.32 -5.76
C SER A 238 -0.66 -23.30 -5.52
N ALA A 239 -0.35 -22.00 -5.61
CA ALA A 239 -1.32 -20.92 -5.46
C ALA A 239 -2.43 -20.99 -6.53
N PHE A 240 -2.13 -21.52 -7.72
CA PHE A 240 -3.13 -21.72 -8.79
C PHE A 240 -4.14 -22.85 -8.52
N ARG A 241 -3.95 -23.64 -7.46
CA ARG A 241 -4.88 -24.70 -7.05
C ARG A 241 -5.51 -24.42 -5.69
N ASP A 242 -5.14 -23.33 -5.05
CA ASP A 242 -5.60 -22.92 -3.74
C ASP A 242 -6.87 -22.06 -3.90
N THR A 243 -8.05 -22.70 -3.85
CA THR A 243 -9.34 -22.06 -4.14
C THR A 243 -9.62 -20.84 -3.24
N PRO A 244 -9.44 -20.89 -1.90
CA PRO A 244 -9.57 -19.70 -1.06
C PRO A 244 -8.68 -18.55 -1.50
N TYR A 245 -7.42 -18.83 -1.83
CA TYR A 245 -6.47 -17.82 -2.30
C TYR A 245 -6.88 -17.22 -3.65
N LEU A 246 -7.32 -18.03 -4.60
CA LEU A 246 -7.81 -17.55 -5.91
C LEU A 246 -9.04 -16.65 -5.76
N LEU A 247 -10.00 -17.05 -4.91
CA LEU A 247 -11.21 -16.26 -4.64
C LEU A 247 -10.89 -14.95 -3.91
N LEU A 248 -9.90 -14.95 -3.02
CA LEU A 248 -9.41 -13.72 -2.39
C LEU A 248 -8.79 -12.79 -3.45
N ASN A 249 -7.93 -13.32 -4.32
CA ASN A 249 -7.29 -12.55 -5.38
C ASN A 249 -8.29 -11.95 -6.36
N LEU A 250 -9.30 -12.74 -6.77
CA LEU A 250 -10.37 -12.25 -7.63
C LEU A 250 -11.18 -11.14 -6.94
N GLY A 251 -11.48 -11.31 -5.66
CA GLY A 251 -12.12 -10.28 -4.85
C GLY A 251 -11.29 -9.01 -4.77
N LEU A 252 -10.00 -9.13 -4.48
CA LEU A 252 -9.06 -8.00 -4.45
C LEU A 252 -9.00 -7.29 -5.80
N VAL A 253 -8.90 -8.01 -6.91
CA VAL A 253 -8.93 -7.41 -8.25
C VAL A 253 -10.18 -6.57 -8.44
N PHE A 254 -11.38 -7.15 -8.24
CA PHE A 254 -12.63 -6.40 -8.43
C PHE A 254 -12.77 -5.23 -7.47
N GLY A 255 -12.36 -5.39 -6.20
CA GLY A 255 -12.42 -4.34 -5.21
C GLY A 255 -11.49 -3.17 -5.53
N PHE A 256 -10.24 -3.45 -5.89
CA PHE A 256 -9.29 -2.42 -6.32
C PHE A 256 -9.77 -1.73 -7.59
N MET A 257 -10.31 -2.47 -8.57
CA MET A 257 -10.87 -1.88 -9.79
C MET A 257 -12.03 -0.91 -9.48
N GLY A 258 -12.99 -1.34 -8.64
CA GLY A 258 -14.16 -0.53 -8.30
C GLY A 258 -13.83 0.67 -7.41
N PHE A 259 -12.93 0.51 -6.43
CA PHE A 259 -12.55 1.59 -5.53
C PHE A 259 -11.75 2.70 -6.23
N TYR A 260 -10.76 2.33 -7.06
CA TYR A 260 -9.85 3.31 -7.66
C TYR A 260 -10.53 4.24 -8.66
N VAL A 261 -11.52 3.77 -9.39
CA VAL A 261 -12.18 4.55 -10.43
C VAL A 261 -12.86 5.79 -9.82
N ILE A 262 -13.49 5.66 -8.66
CA ILE A 262 -14.09 6.82 -8.00
C ILE A 262 -13.02 7.83 -7.59
N PHE A 263 -11.85 7.41 -7.10
CA PHE A 263 -10.76 8.35 -6.77
C PHE A 263 -10.33 9.19 -7.98
N TYR A 264 -10.29 8.57 -9.17
CA TYR A 264 -9.84 9.23 -10.39
C TYR A 264 -10.87 10.20 -10.94
N TYR A 265 -12.16 9.84 -10.85
CA TYR A 265 -13.24 10.54 -11.54
C TYR A 265 -14.10 11.43 -10.63
N ILE A 266 -13.97 11.38 -9.30
CA ILE A 266 -14.85 12.14 -8.39
C ILE A 266 -14.82 13.65 -8.62
N GLN A 267 -13.64 14.22 -8.92
CA GLN A 267 -13.50 15.64 -9.21
C GLN A 267 -14.20 16.01 -10.52
N LEU A 268 -14.02 15.17 -11.55
CA LEU A 268 -14.69 15.36 -12.84
C LEU A 268 -16.21 15.19 -12.72
N TYR A 269 -16.68 14.22 -11.92
CA TYR A 269 -18.11 14.03 -11.60
C TYR A 269 -18.68 15.27 -10.94
N ALA A 270 -18.01 15.81 -9.92
CA ALA A 270 -18.45 17.01 -9.24
C ALA A 270 -18.56 18.21 -10.19
N LEU A 271 -17.58 18.37 -11.10
CA LEU A 271 -17.57 19.47 -12.06
C LEU A 271 -18.72 19.36 -13.08
N GLN A 272 -19.05 18.16 -13.54
CA GLN A 272 -20.03 17.94 -14.62
C GLN A 272 -21.47 17.73 -14.13
N GLU A 273 -21.66 17.09 -12.98
CA GLU A 273 -22.97 16.58 -12.52
C GLU A 273 -23.53 17.33 -11.31
N THR A 274 -22.79 18.28 -10.75
CA THR A 274 -23.22 18.99 -9.53
C THR A 274 -22.95 20.49 -9.61
N SER A 275 -23.76 21.28 -8.91
CA SER A 275 -23.63 22.75 -8.82
C SER A 275 -22.65 23.23 -7.74
N LEU A 276 -21.64 22.42 -7.42
CA LEU A 276 -20.66 22.69 -6.39
C LEU A 276 -19.83 23.95 -6.71
N SER A 277 -19.54 24.78 -5.71
CA SER A 277 -18.62 25.91 -5.86
C SER A 277 -17.22 25.41 -6.27
N ALA A 278 -16.55 26.11 -7.20
CA ALA A 278 -15.23 25.74 -7.71
C ALA A 278 -14.19 25.36 -6.64
N PRO A 279 -14.10 26.01 -5.45
CA PRO A 279 -13.17 25.59 -4.42
C PRO A 279 -13.46 24.18 -3.90
N LEU A 280 -14.73 23.87 -3.58
CA LEU A 280 -15.11 22.60 -2.97
C LEU A 280 -14.91 21.41 -3.91
N GLN A 281 -15.01 21.62 -5.24
CA GLN A 281 -14.74 20.58 -6.24
C GLN A 281 -13.29 20.07 -6.18
N GLY A 282 -12.31 20.98 -6.01
CA GLY A 282 -10.90 20.63 -5.90
C GLY A 282 -10.54 19.85 -4.63
N TYR A 283 -11.31 20.03 -3.55
CA TYR A 283 -11.06 19.41 -2.24
C TYR A 283 -11.71 18.04 -2.06
N LEU A 284 -12.57 17.55 -2.96
CA LEU A 284 -13.23 16.24 -2.77
C LEU A 284 -12.24 15.08 -2.63
N LEU A 285 -11.20 15.07 -3.46
CA LEU A 285 -10.14 14.07 -3.39
C LEU A 285 -9.34 14.16 -2.07
N VAL A 286 -9.17 15.38 -1.56
CA VAL A 286 -8.55 15.64 -0.25
C VAL A 286 -9.41 15.04 0.86
N VAL A 287 -10.73 15.22 0.81
CA VAL A 287 -11.68 14.65 1.78
C VAL A 287 -11.68 13.12 1.75
N ILE A 288 -11.64 12.51 0.57
CA ILE A 288 -11.53 11.04 0.43
C ILE A 288 -10.22 10.54 1.06
N ASN A 289 -9.08 11.19 0.77
CA ASN A 289 -7.78 10.77 1.33
C ASN A 289 -7.73 10.95 2.86
N ALA A 290 -8.27 12.04 3.39
CA ALA A 290 -8.32 12.31 4.82
C ALA A 290 -9.16 11.27 5.58
N SER A 291 -10.34 10.93 5.06
CA SER A 291 -11.21 9.89 5.65
C SER A 291 -10.64 8.47 5.49
N SER A 292 -9.90 8.21 4.40
CA SER A 292 -9.19 6.95 4.18
C SER A 292 -8.15 6.64 5.25
N LEU A 293 -7.50 7.66 5.81
CA LEU A 293 -6.58 7.47 6.94
C LEU A 293 -7.28 6.83 8.14
N LEU A 294 -8.45 7.35 8.52
CA LEU A 294 -9.27 6.79 9.61
C LEU A 294 -9.77 5.38 9.26
N GLY A 295 -10.12 5.17 7.99
CA GLY A 295 -10.53 3.88 7.45
C GLY A 295 -9.44 2.80 7.52
N ARG A 296 -8.16 3.17 7.45
CA ARG A 296 -7.04 2.22 7.61
C ARG A 296 -6.84 1.82 9.08
N LEU A 297 -7.00 2.76 9.99
CA LEU A 297 -6.70 2.56 11.42
C LEU A 297 -7.82 1.83 12.15
N VAL A 298 -9.06 2.33 12.04
CA VAL A 298 -10.19 1.84 12.85
C VAL A 298 -10.60 0.42 12.42
N PRO A 299 -10.96 0.19 11.15
CA PRO A 299 -11.14 -1.15 10.59
C PRO A 299 -9.94 -2.09 10.75
N GLY A 300 -8.71 -1.57 10.71
CA GLY A 300 -7.51 -2.36 10.96
C GLY A 300 -7.51 -2.97 12.36
N TYR A 301 -7.83 -2.17 13.38
CA TYR A 301 -7.97 -2.65 14.76
C TYR A 301 -9.05 -3.72 14.91
N TYR A 302 -10.21 -3.55 14.27
CA TYR A 302 -11.28 -4.55 14.32
C TYR A 302 -10.97 -5.80 13.49
N ALA A 303 -10.19 -5.68 12.41
CA ALA A 303 -9.79 -6.81 11.57
C ALA A 303 -8.98 -7.86 12.35
N ASP A 304 -8.25 -7.45 13.38
CA ASP A 304 -7.55 -8.38 14.27
C ASP A 304 -8.53 -9.24 15.11
N MET A 305 -9.74 -8.74 15.36
CA MET A 305 -10.77 -9.45 16.13
C MET A 305 -11.68 -10.31 15.25
N ILE A 306 -12.12 -9.78 14.11
CA ILE A 306 -13.12 -10.44 13.24
C ILE A 306 -12.50 -11.14 12.04
N GLY A 307 -11.22 -10.92 11.77
CA GLY A 307 -10.53 -11.46 10.61
C GLY A 307 -10.46 -10.45 9.45
N SER A 308 -9.31 -10.44 8.78
CA SER A 308 -9.00 -9.48 7.72
C SER A 308 -9.86 -9.63 6.47
N ILE A 309 -10.28 -10.86 6.14
CA ILE A 309 -11.11 -11.13 4.95
C ILE A 309 -12.57 -10.76 5.23
N ASN A 310 -13.05 -11.00 6.46
CA ASN A 310 -14.39 -10.61 6.88
C ASN A 310 -14.54 -9.08 6.88
N MET A 311 -13.53 -8.35 7.39
CA MET A 311 -13.56 -6.90 7.38
C MET A 311 -13.54 -6.33 5.95
N GLN A 312 -12.69 -6.86 5.07
CA GLN A 312 -12.67 -6.47 3.64
C GLN A 312 -14.00 -6.75 2.94
N THR A 313 -14.64 -7.88 3.24
CA THR A 313 -15.97 -8.23 2.69
C THR A 313 -17.03 -7.20 3.10
N ALA A 314 -17.05 -6.83 4.39
CA ALA A 314 -18.01 -5.87 4.92
C ALA A 314 -17.83 -4.47 4.30
N VAL A 315 -16.59 -3.97 4.19
CA VAL A 315 -16.34 -2.65 3.60
C VAL A 315 -16.52 -2.63 2.09
N ALA A 316 -16.30 -3.76 1.39
CA ALA A 316 -16.64 -3.89 -0.03
C ALA A 316 -18.16 -3.81 -0.26
N LEU A 317 -18.96 -4.46 0.60
CA LEU A 317 -20.43 -4.36 0.56
C LEU A 317 -20.90 -2.92 0.78
N VAL A 318 -20.43 -2.28 1.85
CA VAL A 318 -20.79 -0.89 2.17
C VAL A 318 -20.32 0.06 1.07
N GLY A 319 -19.09 -0.10 0.57
CA GLY A 319 -18.55 0.68 -0.54
C GLY A 319 -19.37 0.52 -1.83
N GLY A 320 -19.83 -0.69 -2.15
CA GLY A 320 -20.73 -0.95 -3.27
C GLY A 320 -22.07 -0.25 -3.14
N ILE A 321 -22.72 -0.35 -1.97
CA ILE A 321 -23.99 0.34 -1.67
C ILE A 321 -23.82 1.86 -1.81
N LEU A 322 -22.77 2.42 -1.17
CA LEU A 322 -22.46 3.85 -1.27
C LEU A 322 -22.26 4.27 -2.72
N THR A 323 -21.57 3.46 -3.52
CA THR A 323 -21.33 3.74 -4.95
C THR A 323 -22.64 3.83 -5.71
N PHE A 324 -23.60 2.91 -5.49
CA PHE A 324 -24.92 3.02 -6.10
C PHE A 324 -25.70 4.27 -5.64
N CYS A 325 -25.53 4.71 -4.39
CA CYS A 325 -26.13 5.96 -3.92
C CYS A 325 -25.64 7.19 -4.70
N LEU A 326 -24.43 7.15 -5.27
CA LEU A 326 -23.87 8.27 -6.05
C LEU A 326 -24.74 8.65 -7.25
N VAL A 327 -25.55 7.72 -7.80
CA VAL A 327 -26.51 7.99 -8.89
C VAL A 327 -27.50 9.11 -8.52
N VAL A 328 -27.93 9.15 -7.25
CA VAL A 328 -28.97 10.07 -6.76
C VAL A 328 -28.37 11.34 -6.15
N ILE A 329 -27.09 11.31 -5.75
CA ILE A 329 -26.44 12.43 -5.09
C ILE A 329 -26.09 13.50 -6.12
N LYS A 330 -26.83 14.62 -6.08
CA LYS A 330 -26.63 15.81 -6.93
C LYS A 330 -26.31 17.10 -6.16
N ASN A 331 -26.38 17.07 -4.83
CA ASN A 331 -26.10 18.23 -3.98
C ASN A 331 -24.72 18.14 -3.31
N ALA A 332 -24.17 19.31 -2.95
CA ALA A 332 -22.82 19.45 -2.39
C ALA A 332 -22.63 18.67 -1.08
N ALA A 333 -23.57 18.81 -0.13
CA ALA A 333 -23.48 18.18 1.18
C ALA A 333 -23.46 16.65 1.07
N GLY A 334 -24.33 16.09 0.23
CA GLY A 334 -24.40 14.65 -0.04
C GLY A 334 -23.12 14.12 -0.67
N LEU A 335 -22.49 14.88 -1.57
CA LEU A 335 -21.24 14.45 -2.20
C LEU A 335 -20.07 14.45 -1.20
N VAL A 336 -20.02 15.44 -0.29
CA VAL A 336 -19.02 15.48 0.78
C VAL A 336 -19.22 14.30 1.74
N VAL A 337 -20.45 14.03 2.17
CA VAL A 337 -20.76 12.88 3.04
C VAL A 337 -20.39 11.57 2.35
N PHE A 338 -20.71 11.42 1.07
CA PHE A 338 -20.28 10.28 0.27
C PHE A 338 -18.75 10.14 0.28
N CYS A 339 -18.01 11.22 0.03
CA CYS A 339 -16.54 11.18 0.02
C CYS A 339 -15.95 10.72 1.36
N VAL A 340 -16.54 11.15 2.49
CA VAL A 340 -16.09 10.73 3.83
C VAL A 340 -16.34 9.24 4.07
N LEU A 341 -17.57 8.78 3.82
CA LEU A 341 -17.93 7.37 4.06
C LEU A 341 -17.19 6.44 3.09
N TYR A 342 -17.13 6.84 1.83
CA TYR A 342 -16.45 6.10 0.77
C TYR A 342 -14.94 6.02 1.02
N GLY A 343 -14.31 7.15 1.37
CA GLY A 343 -12.88 7.19 1.70
C GLY A 343 -12.56 6.28 2.89
N PHE A 344 -13.39 6.29 3.94
CA PHE A 344 -13.26 5.37 5.07
C PHE A 344 -13.31 3.89 4.63
N CYS A 345 -14.32 3.48 3.86
CA CYS A 345 -14.42 2.11 3.34
C CYS A 345 -13.25 1.73 2.43
N ALA A 346 -12.83 2.64 1.54
CA ALA A 346 -11.71 2.41 0.63
C ALA A 346 -10.39 2.27 1.40
N GLY A 347 -10.16 3.10 2.42
CA GLY A 347 -8.99 3.00 3.29
C GLY A 347 -8.89 1.65 3.99
N ALA A 348 -10.00 1.19 4.55
CA ALA A 348 -10.09 -0.13 5.18
C ALA A 348 -9.76 -1.25 4.20
N PHE A 349 -10.35 -1.19 3.00
CA PHE A 349 -10.15 -2.19 1.97
C PHE A 349 -8.70 -2.26 1.51
N MET A 350 -8.04 -1.12 1.29
CA MET A 350 -6.66 -1.06 0.80
C MET A 350 -5.62 -1.41 1.86
N GLY A 351 -5.93 -1.26 3.16
CA GLY A 351 -4.98 -1.53 4.26
C GLY A 351 -4.86 -3.00 4.66
N LEU A 352 -5.87 -3.82 4.37
CA LEU A 352 -5.98 -5.22 4.80
C LEU A 352 -5.55 -6.33 3.82
N PRO A 353 -5.26 -6.11 2.51
CA PRO A 353 -4.98 -7.21 1.57
C PRO A 353 -3.80 -8.08 1.99
N ALA A 354 -2.73 -7.48 2.51
CA ALA A 354 -1.55 -8.21 2.96
C ALA A 354 -1.88 -9.18 4.11
N ALA A 355 -2.67 -8.74 5.09
CA ALA A 355 -3.10 -9.58 6.21
C ALA A 355 -3.94 -10.77 5.75
N GLY A 356 -4.84 -10.57 4.78
CA GLY A 356 -5.66 -11.65 4.20
C GLY A 356 -4.84 -12.69 3.43
N VAL A 357 -3.82 -12.25 2.69
CA VAL A 357 -2.92 -13.18 1.99
C VAL A 357 -2.08 -13.98 2.99
N VAL A 358 -1.60 -13.33 4.05
CA VAL A 358 -0.84 -13.99 5.13
C VAL A 358 -1.70 -15.04 5.83
N SER A 359 -2.94 -14.71 6.20
CA SER A 359 -3.82 -15.63 6.95
C SER A 359 -4.18 -16.88 6.14
N LEU A 360 -4.33 -16.77 4.82
CA LEU A 360 -4.53 -17.93 3.94
C LEU A 360 -3.25 -18.74 3.65
N SER A 361 -2.07 -18.19 3.94
CA SER A 361 -0.78 -18.77 3.56
C SER A 361 0.02 -19.33 4.75
N LEU A 362 -0.59 -19.42 5.93
CA LEU A 362 0.06 -19.89 7.16
C LEU A 362 0.61 -21.32 7.06
N GLU A 363 0.01 -22.18 6.24
CA GLU A 363 0.47 -23.55 5.99
C GLU A 363 1.80 -23.59 5.21
N LYS A 364 2.17 -22.48 4.52
CA LYS A 364 3.39 -22.34 3.72
C LYS A 364 4.11 -21.03 4.01
N LYS A 365 4.56 -20.87 5.27
CA LYS A 365 5.23 -19.64 5.74
C LYS A 365 6.37 -19.15 4.84
N SER A 366 7.13 -20.07 4.23
CA SER A 366 8.23 -19.74 3.31
C SER A 366 7.79 -19.12 1.99
N MET A 367 6.51 -19.26 1.60
CA MET A 367 5.97 -18.77 0.33
C MET A 367 5.05 -17.55 0.49
N ILE A 368 4.91 -17.01 1.71
CA ILE A 368 4.04 -15.85 1.98
C ILE A 368 4.45 -14.64 1.12
N GLY A 369 5.74 -14.32 1.07
CA GLY A 369 6.25 -13.22 0.25
C GLY A 369 5.97 -13.40 -1.24
N THR A 370 6.19 -14.63 -1.75
CA THR A 370 5.88 -14.99 -3.14
C THR A 370 4.40 -14.81 -3.45
N ARG A 371 3.51 -15.33 -2.58
CA ARG A 371 2.05 -15.21 -2.75
C ARG A 371 1.60 -13.76 -2.68
N LEU A 372 2.15 -12.96 -1.77
CA LEU A 372 1.86 -11.53 -1.71
C LEU A 372 2.28 -10.81 -3.01
N GLY A 373 3.48 -11.12 -3.54
CA GLY A 373 3.94 -10.59 -4.83
C GLY A 373 3.03 -11.00 -6.00
N MET A 374 2.64 -12.27 -6.08
CA MET A 374 1.68 -12.76 -7.08
C MET A 374 0.33 -12.04 -6.99
N THR A 375 -0.16 -11.77 -5.77
CA THR A 375 -1.37 -10.98 -5.54
C THR A 375 -1.23 -9.55 -6.02
N LEU A 376 -0.12 -8.88 -5.69
CA LEU A 376 0.13 -7.51 -6.16
C LEU A 376 0.15 -7.44 -7.68
N ALA A 377 0.85 -8.35 -8.37
CA ALA A 377 0.85 -8.41 -9.84
C ALA A 377 -0.55 -8.61 -10.42
N THR A 378 -1.34 -9.52 -9.85
CA THR A 378 -2.70 -9.81 -10.32
C THR A 378 -3.63 -8.61 -10.12
N VAL A 379 -3.57 -7.96 -8.97
CA VAL A 379 -4.31 -6.71 -8.67
C VAL A 379 -3.88 -5.58 -9.59
N GLY A 380 -2.58 -5.44 -9.85
CA GLY A 380 -2.04 -4.45 -10.78
C GLY A 380 -2.64 -4.57 -12.18
N CYS A 381 -2.80 -5.79 -12.70
CA CYS A 381 -3.46 -6.01 -13.99
C CYS A 381 -4.91 -5.52 -14.00
N GLY A 382 -5.64 -5.68 -12.90
CA GLY A 382 -7.00 -5.14 -12.75
C GLY A 382 -7.03 -3.62 -12.80
N VAL A 383 -6.17 -2.96 -12.01
CA VAL A 383 -6.07 -1.50 -11.96
C VAL A 383 -5.60 -0.90 -13.29
N LEU A 384 -4.78 -1.64 -14.06
CA LEU A 384 -4.33 -1.22 -15.39
C LEU A 384 -5.52 -1.00 -16.34
N VAL A 385 -6.48 -1.92 -16.35
CA VAL A 385 -7.59 -1.89 -17.29
C VAL A 385 -8.81 -1.13 -16.76
N SER A 386 -8.94 -0.95 -15.43
CA SER A 386 -10.16 -0.40 -14.83
C SER A 386 -10.45 1.05 -15.24
N ASN A 387 -9.48 1.97 -15.11
CA ASN A 387 -9.74 3.38 -15.44
C ASN A 387 -9.94 3.61 -16.95
N PRO A 388 -9.18 2.98 -17.87
CA PRO A 388 -9.49 3.04 -19.29
C PRO A 388 -10.88 2.54 -19.65
N ILE A 389 -11.32 1.42 -19.05
CA ILE A 389 -12.69 0.91 -19.22
C ILE A 389 -13.71 1.93 -18.69
N ALA A 390 -13.48 2.48 -17.50
CA ALA A 390 -14.34 3.51 -16.93
C ALA A 390 -14.45 4.75 -17.84
N GLY A 391 -13.33 5.24 -18.37
CA GLY A 391 -13.32 6.35 -19.32
C GLY A 391 -14.04 6.04 -20.63
N ALA A 392 -13.98 4.80 -21.11
CA ALA A 392 -14.72 4.36 -22.30
C ALA A 392 -16.23 4.28 -22.03
N ILE A 393 -16.64 3.82 -20.84
CA ILE A 393 -18.03 3.80 -20.40
C ILE A 393 -18.56 5.24 -20.28
N LEU A 394 -17.78 6.15 -19.71
CA LEU A 394 -18.13 7.55 -19.53
C LEU A 394 -18.38 8.27 -20.86
N ASN A 395 -17.54 7.99 -21.87
CA ASN A 395 -17.70 8.55 -23.21
C ASN A 395 -18.80 7.85 -24.04
N GLY A 396 -19.30 6.70 -23.58
CA GLY A 396 -20.34 5.94 -24.24
C GLY A 396 -21.76 6.37 -23.84
N ARG A 397 -22.77 5.62 -24.30
CA ARG A 397 -24.20 5.89 -24.00
C ARG A 397 -24.55 5.79 -22.51
N GLY A 398 -23.73 5.10 -21.72
CA GLY A 398 -23.96 4.93 -20.28
C GLY A 398 -23.66 6.18 -19.46
N GLY A 399 -22.79 7.06 -19.94
CA GLY A 399 -22.35 8.26 -19.23
C GLY A 399 -21.93 7.96 -17.79
N TRP A 400 -22.25 8.88 -16.88
CA TRP A 400 -21.96 8.73 -15.46
C TRP A 400 -22.72 7.57 -14.79
N ILE A 401 -23.97 7.33 -15.18
CA ILE A 401 -24.77 6.24 -14.59
C ILE A 401 -24.13 4.89 -14.90
N GLY A 402 -23.72 4.66 -16.15
CA GLY A 402 -23.04 3.43 -16.56
C GLY A 402 -21.73 3.21 -15.80
N LEU A 403 -20.94 4.27 -15.62
CA LEU A 403 -19.69 4.20 -14.85
C LEU A 403 -19.94 3.85 -13.38
N ILE A 404 -20.92 4.52 -12.74
CA ILE A 404 -21.28 4.28 -11.34
C ILE A 404 -21.79 2.85 -11.15
N VAL A 405 -22.69 2.38 -12.02
CA VAL A 405 -23.23 1.01 -11.95
C VAL A 405 -22.12 -0.02 -12.11
N TRP A 406 -21.21 0.19 -13.08
CA TRP A 406 -20.08 -0.70 -13.28
C TRP A 406 -19.17 -0.77 -12.04
N CYS A 407 -18.84 0.37 -11.42
CA CYS A 407 -18.06 0.40 -10.18
C CYS A 407 -18.79 -0.31 -9.03
N GLY A 408 -20.08 -0.06 -8.85
CA GLY A 408 -20.89 -0.71 -7.82
C GLY A 408 -20.95 -2.23 -7.99
N VAL A 409 -21.15 -2.71 -9.23
CA VAL A 409 -21.15 -4.15 -9.54
C VAL A 409 -19.80 -4.80 -9.25
N LEU A 410 -18.68 -4.14 -9.58
CA LEU A 410 -17.35 -4.63 -9.22
C LEU A 410 -17.17 -4.77 -7.71
N LEU A 411 -17.63 -3.79 -6.92
CA LEU A 411 -17.54 -3.88 -5.46
C LEU A 411 -18.45 -4.99 -4.88
N MET A 412 -19.62 -5.21 -5.46
CA MET A 412 -20.48 -6.34 -5.08
C MET A 412 -19.85 -7.68 -5.47
N ALA A 413 -19.20 -7.77 -6.64
CA ALA A 413 -18.44 -8.95 -7.05
C ALA A 413 -17.24 -9.22 -6.13
N SER A 414 -16.56 -8.16 -5.67
CA SER A 414 -15.52 -8.23 -4.65
C SER A 414 -16.07 -8.83 -3.35
N CYS A 415 -17.18 -8.30 -2.85
CA CYS A 415 -17.86 -8.81 -1.66
C CYS A 415 -18.21 -10.30 -1.81
N ALA A 416 -18.85 -10.68 -2.91
CA ALA A 416 -19.24 -12.07 -3.16
C ALA A 416 -18.02 -13.01 -3.22
N SER A 417 -16.94 -12.60 -3.91
CA SER A 417 -15.73 -13.43 -4.04
C SER A 417 -14.97 -13.57 -2.71
N MET A 418 -14.89 -12.50 -1.91
CA MET A 418 -14.24 -12.57 -0.60
C MET A 418 -15.05 -13.39 0.41
N ALA A 419 -16.38 -13.25 0.39
CA ALA A 419 -17.26 -14.11 1.17
C ALA A 419 -17.08 -15.59 0.77
N ALA A 420 -17.00 -15.88 -0.54
CA ALA A 420 -16.74 -17.22 -1.05
C ALA A 420 -15.35 -17.75 -0.64
N SER A 421 -14.31 -16.91 -0.67
CA SER A 421 -12.96 -17.26 -0.18
C SER A 421 -12.99 -17.72 1.28
N ARG A 422 -13.69 -16.95 2.12
CA ARG A 422 -13.86 -17.27 3.54
C ARG A 422 -14.64 -18.57 3.73
N VAL A 423 -15.77 -18.74 3.05
CA VAL A 423 -16.57 -19.99 3.12
C VAL A 423 -15.76 -21.20 2.64
N ALA A 424 -14.94 -21.04 1.59
CA ALA A 424 -14.09 -22.12 1.09
C ALA A 424 -13.00 -22.55 2.10
N LYS A 425 -12.55 -21.65 2.99
CA LYS A 425 -11.51 -21.96 3.99
C LYS A 425 -12.06 -22.47 5.33
N VAL A 426 -13.13 -21.87 5.85
CA VAL A 426 -13.68 -22.20 7.19
C VAL A 426 -15.08 -22.83 7.17
N GLY A 427 -15.67 -23.01 5.99
CA GLY A 427 -17.05 -23.44 5.84
C GLY A 427 -18.05 -22.34 6.21
N PHE A 428 -19.34 -22.70 6.28
CA PHE A 428 -20.43 -21.78 6.61
C PHE A 428 -20.50 -21.36 8.09
N SER A 429 -19.65 -21.94 8.96
CA SER A 429 -19.63 -21.61 10.38
C SER A 429 -19.06 -20.21 10.60
N TRP A 430 -19.74 -19.37 11.37
CA TRP A 430 -19.33 -18.00 11.71
C TRP A 430 -18.14 -17.95 12.69
N LYS A 431 -17.73 -19.09 13.27
CA LYS A 431 -16.68 -19.16 14.30
C LYS A 431 -15.24 -19.14 13.77
N GLY A 432 -15.03 -19.22 12.46
CA GLY A 432 -13.70 -19.13 11.84
C GLY A 432 -13.28 -17.67 11.65
N VAL A 433 -12.32 -17.21 12.45
CA VAL A 433 -11.66 -15.91 12.31
C VAL A 433 -10.51 -16.07 11.31
N ILE A 434 -10.58 -15.42 10.13
CA ILE A 434 -9.53 -15.36 9.09
C ILE A 434 -9.39 -13.96 8.52
#